data_AF-A0A069CYU4-F1
#
_entry.id   AF-A0A069CYU4-F1
#
_cell.length_a   1.000
_cell.length_b   1.000
_cell.length_c   1.000
_cell.angle_alpha   90.00
_cell.angle_beta   90.00
_cell.angle_gamma   90.00
#
_symmetry.space_group_name_H-M   'P 1'
#
loop_
_entity.id
_entity.type
_entity.pdbx_description
1 polymer ?
#
loop_
_entity_poly.entity_id
_entity_poly.type
_entity_poly.pdbx_seq_one_letter_code
_entity_poly.pdbx_strand_id
1 'polypeptide(L)'
;MSIDQVSMINRAYWNNDGFDIIDCHNVKITRCKINSADDGICLKSYHPDANNDSIYIADCEVRSSASAIKFGTASWGGFKNITIDDIRVFDTFRSAIAIESVDGGHIENININNIIAKNTGNALFIRLGHRAGERPGTIKNISIKNMTVEIPFGRPDINYDLRGPEVDFFHNPFPSSITGIPGYYIEGIHLENIEITYPGRATKGMAYIPLNRLNQVPEHINKYPEFSMFGELPSWGFYIRHAKNIKLKNVKLKLTEPDYRPAIIMDDVKGESLEQLFFPLDKREQIIIVNN
;
A
#
# COMPACT_ATOMS: atom_id res chain seq x y z
N MET A 1 -3.64 -26.34 -1.16
CA MET A 1 -4.95 -26.04 -1.80
C MET A 1 -4.70 -25.25 -3.08
N SER A 2 -5.49 -25.44 -4.14
CA SER A 2 -5.36 -24.67 -5.38
C SER A 2 -6.73 -24.15 -5.84
N ILE A 3 -6.80 -22.86 -6.15
CA ILE A 3 -7.94 -22.17 -6.75
C ILE A 3 -7.47 -21.68 -8.11
N ASP A 4 -8.21 -22.01 -9.17
CA ASP A 4 -7.80 -21.69 -10.52
C ASP A 4 -8.99 -21.32 -11.41
N GLN A 5 -8.81 -20.30 -12.25
CA GLN A 5 -9.79 -19.86 -13.26
C GLN A 5 -11.17 -19.51 -12.70
N VAL A 6 -11.23 -19.00 -11.46
CA VAL A 6 -12.47 -18.55 -10.84
C VAL A 6 -12.75 -17.10 -11.23
N SER A 7 -13.95 -16.84 -11.75
CA SER A 7 -14.48 -15.49 -11.93
C SER A 7 -15.57 -15.23 -10.89
N MET A 8 -15.44 -14.16 -10.12
CA MET A 8 -16.39 -13.84 -9.05
C MET A 8 -16.83 -12.38 -9.06
N ILE A 9 -18.10 -12.18 -8.71
CA ILE A 9 -18.70 -10.87 -8.46
C ILE A 9 -19.31 -10.94 -7.07
N ASN A 10 -18.63 -10.38 -6.08
CA ASN A 10 -19.07 -10.38 -4.68
C ASN A 10 -19.42 -8.96 -4.21
N ARG A 11 -20.63 -8.51 -4.58
CA ARG A 11 -21.05 -7.10 -4.53
C ARG A 11 -22.38 -6.87 -3.81
N ALA A 12 -22.82 -7.85 -3.02
CA ALA A 12 -24.15 -7.84 -2.43
C ALA A 12 -24.26 -6.92 -1.20
N TYR A 13 -23.17 -6.75 -0.45
CA TYR A 13 -23.12 -5.95 0.77
C TYR A 13 -21.73 -5.31 0.96
N TRP A 14 -21.67 -4.22 1.74
CA TRP A 14 -20.40 -3.61 2.13
C TRP A 14 -19.65 -4.59 3.06
N ASN A 15 -18.36 -4.83 2.86
CA ASN A 15 -17.56 -5.92 3.47
C ASN A 15 -17.70 -7.30 2.82
N ASN A 16 -17.90 -7.35 1.50
CA ASN A 16 -17.78 -8.57 0.72
C ASN A 16 -16.44 -8.62 -0.02
N ASP A 17 -15.45 -9.23 0.63
CA ASP A 17 -14.14 -9.53 0.06
C ASP A 17 -14.28 -10.56 -1.07
N GLY A 18 -13.31 -10.61 -1.98
CA GLY A 18 -13.22 -11.67 -2.98
C GLY A 18 -12.77 -12.98 -2.34
N PHE A 19 -11.45 -13.15 -2.18
CA PHE A 19 -10.88 -14.30 -1.48
C PHE A 19 -10.30 -13.89 -0.14
N ASP A 20 -10.72 -14.57 0.92
CA ASP A 20 -10.09 -14.52 2.24
C ASP A 20 -9.21 -15.77 2.44
N ILE A 21 -7.90 -15.58 2.57
CA ILE A 21 -6.93 -16.64 2.87
C ILE A 21 -6.54 -16.50 4.34
N ILE A 22 -7.06 -17.40 5.17
CA ILE A 22 -6.98 -17.28 6.63
C ILE A 22 -6.17 -18.42 7.20
N ASP A 23 -5.02 -18.11 7.79
CA ASP A 23 -4.20 -19.07 8.53
C ASP A 23 -3.91 -20.36 7.73
N CYS A 24 -3.66 -20.20 6.43
CA CYS A 24 -3.50 -21.31 5.49
C CYS A 24 -2.04 -21.52 5.08
N HIS A 25 -1.65 -22.77 4.83
CA HIS A 25 -0.34 -23.09 4.26
C HIS A 25 -0.46 -23.71 2.86
N ASN A 26 0.50 -23.45 1.98
CA ASN A 26 0.59 -24.07 0.65
C ASN A 26 -0.67 -23.84 -0.21
N VAL A 27 -1.02 -22.57 -0.40
CA VAL A 27 -2.17 -22.15 -1.21
C VAL A 27 -1.70 -21.54 -2.52
N LYS A 28 -2.36 -21.92 -3.62
CA LYS A 28 -2.17 -21.33 -4.94
C LYS A 28 -3.49 -20.74 -5.44
N ILE A 29 -3.48 -19.48 -5.88
CA ILE A 29 -4.61 -18.81 -6.53
C ILE A 29 -4.12 -18.31 -7.89
N THR A 30 -4.67 -18.83 -8.98
CA THR A 30 -4.25 -18.41 -10.33
C THR A 30 -5.39 -18.12 -11.30
N ARG A 31 -5.14 -17.23 -12.27
CA ARG A 31 -6.04 -16.98 -13.40
C ARG A 31 -7.46 -16.55 -13.00
N CYS A 32 -7.59 -15.89 -11.86
CA CYS A 32 -8.88 -15.50 -11.32
C CYS A 32 -9.26 -14.08 -11.75
N LYS A 33 -10.56 -13.82 -11.82
CA LYS A 33 -11.13 -12.48 -12.02
C LYS A 33 -12.00 -12.13 -10.84
N ILE A 34 -11.64 -11.07 -10.11
CA ILE A 34 -12.30 -10.68 -8.88
C ILE A 34 -12.91 -9.30 -9.03
N ASN A 35 -14.19 -9.20 -8.66
CA ASN A 35 -14.93 -7.94 -8.57
C ASN A 35 -15.67 -7.89 -7.23
N SER A 36 -15.13 -7.20 -6.24
CA SER A 36 -15.56 -7.28 -4.84
C SER A 36 -16.01 -5.92 -4.26
N ALA A 37 -16.94 -5.96 -3.30
CA ALA A 37 -17.39 -4.80 -2.53
C ALA A 37 -16.39 -4.33 -1.48
N ASP A 38 -15.48 -5.20 -1.09
CA ASP A 38 -14.38 -4.90 -0.19
C ASP A 38 -13.13 -5.57 -0.76
N ASP A 39 -12.18 -6.05 0.04
CA ASP A 39 -10.84 -6.39 -0.43
C ASP A 39 -10.86 -7.51 -1.51
N GLY A 40 -10.07 -7.38 -2.57
CA GLY A 40 -10.10 -8.31 -3.70
C GLY A 40 -9.57 -9.70 -3.33
N ILE A 41 -8.27 -9.77 -3.04
CA ILE A 41 -7.65 -10.96 -2.42
C ILE A 41 -7.00 -10.52 -1.12
N CYS A 42 -7.52 -11.02 -0.02
CA CYS A 42 -7.19 -10.59 1.32
C CYS A 42 -6.60 -11.76 2.11
N LEU A 43 -5.41 -11.56 2.66
CA LEU A 43 -4.76 -12.50 3.54
C LEU A 43 -4.99 -12.04 4.97
N LYS A 44 -5.56 -12.91 5.81
CA LYS A 44 -5.81 -12.63 7.23
C LYS A 44 -5.20 -13.69 8.11
N SER A 45 -4.93 -13.33 9.36
CA SER A 45 -4.51 -14.27 10.39
C SER A 45 -5.23 -13.92 11.68
N TYR A 46 -6.02 -14.86 12.22
CA TYR A 46 -6.88 -14.63 13.38
C TYR A 46 -6.34 -15.26 14.67
N HIS A 47 -5.27 -16.04 14.59
CA HIS A 47 -4.68 -16.69 15.75
C HIS A 47 -3.17 -16.42 15.84
N PRO A 48 -2.63 -16.02 17.01
CA PRO A 48 -1.19 -15.76 17.18
C PRO A 48 -0.27 -16.94 16.82
N ASP A 49 -0.75 -18.18 17.07
CA ASP A 49 0.00 -19.41 16.78
C ASP A 49 -0.23 -19.98 15.37
N ALA A 50 -0.98 -19.28 14.51
CA ALA A 50 -1.20 -19.64 13.12
C ALA A 50 -0.54 -18.61 12.18
N ASN A 51 -0.57 -18.80 10.87
CA ASN A 51 -0.17 -17.78 9.89
C ASN A 51 -0.56 -18.23 8.48
N ASN A 52 -0.43 -17.32 7.53
CA ASN A 52 -0.31 -17.74 6.13
C ASN A 52 1.16 -18.00 5.78
N ASP A 53 1.46 -19.19 5.26
CA ASP A 53 2.79 -19.58 4.78
C ASP A 53 2.72 -20.19 3.37
N SER A 54 3.68 -19.83 2.51
CA SER A 54 3.85 -20.46 1.21
C SER A 54 2.60 -20.27 0.34
N ILE A 55 2.22 -19.00 0.16
CA ILE A 55 1.08 -18.59 -0.66
C ILE A 55 1.58 -18.06 -2.00
N TYR A 56 0.97 -18.52 -3.09
CA TYR A 56 1.25 -18.06 -4.44
C TYR A 56 -0.02 -17.53 -5.11
N ILE A 57 -0.04 -16.25 -5.48
CA ILE A 57 -1.16 -15.59 -6.16
C ILE A 57 -0.64 -15.07 -7.50
N ALA A 58 -1.20 -15.53 -8.62
CA ALA A 58 -0.72 -15.07 -9.93
C ALA A 58 -1.74 -15.03 -11.06
N ASP A 59 -1.45 -14.27 -12.12
CA ASP A 59 -2.26 -14.14 -13.33
C ASP A 59 -3.70 -13.66 -13.04
N CYS A 60 -3.89 -12.78 -12.06
CA CYS A 60 -5.23 -12.37 -11.61
C CYS A 60 -5.59 -10.95 -12.06
N GLU A 61 -6.87 -10.73 -12.31
CA GLU A 61 -7.45 -9.43 -12.61
C GLU A 61 -8.42 -9.03 -11.50
N VAL A 62 -8.21 -7.87 -10.87
CA VAL A 62 -8.89 -7.45 -9.65
C VAL A 62 -9.46 -6.04 -9.78
N ARG A 63 -10.73 -5.89 -9.42
CA ARG A 63 -11.41 -4.62 -9.17
C ARG A 63 -12.12 -4.68 -7.82
N SER A 64 -12.02 -3.62 -7.02
CA SER A 64 -12.53 -3.62 -5.64
C SER A 64 -12.92 -2.21 -5.17
N SER A 65 -13.99 -2.07 -4.39
CA SER A 65 -14.27 -0.79 -3.67
C SER A 65 -13.41 -0.59 -2.42
N ALA A 66 -12.41 -1.44 -2.22
CA ALA A 66 -11.40 -1.38 -1.17
C ALA A 66 -10.00 -1.59 -1.78
N SER A 67 -9.19 -2.53 -1.28
CA SER A 67 -7.85 -2.81 -1.82
C SER A 67 -7.86 -4.03 -2.74
N ALA A 68 -7.03 -4.03 -3.78
CA ALA A 68 -6.98 -5.16 -4.71
C ALA A 68 -6.30 -6.39 -4.08
N ILE A 69 -5.08 -6.23 -3.55
CA ILE A 69 -4.41 -7.25 -2.75
C ILE A 69 -4.09 -6.66 -1.37
N LYS A 70 -4.47 -7.38 -0.31
CA LYS A 70 -4.26 -6.92 1.06
C LYS A 70 -3.74 -8.02 1.98
N PHE A 71 -2.85 -7.63 2.89
CA PHE A 71 -2.46 -8.40 4.06
C PHE A 71 -3.02 -7.68 5.28
N GLY A 72 -3.83 -8.37 6.10
CA GLY A 72 -4.55 -7.80 7.23
C GLY A 72 -6.04 -7.60 6.96
N THR A 73 -6.80 -6.86 7.78
CA THR A 73 -6.29 -6.15 8.97
C THR A 73 -6.01 -7.10 10.11
N ALA A 74 -6.76 -8.20 10.24
CA ALA A 74 -6.49 -9.27 11.20
C ALA A 74 -5.13 -9.89 10.87
N SER A 75 -4.14 -9.63 11.73
CA SER A 75 -2.73 -9.89 11.48
C SER A 75 -2.05 -10.54 12.68
N TRP A 76 -2.77 -11.37 13.45
CA TRP A 76 -2.33 -11.88 14.74
C TRP A 76 -1.11 -12.81 14.64
N GLY A 77 -1.16 -13.79 13.74
CA GLY A 77 -0.10 -14.76 13.54
C GLY A 77 0.85 -14.43 12.39
N GLY A 78 0.36 -13.64 11.42
CA GLY A 78 1.17 -13.02 10.38
C GLY A 78 1.17 -13.75 9.04
N PHE A 79 2.14 -13.39 8.20
CA PHE A 79 2.18 -13.72 6.78
C PHE A 79 3.65 -13.93 6.35
N LYS A 80 4.01 -15.13 5.88
CA LYS A 80 5.40 -15.44 5.50
C LYS A 80 5.52 -16.20 4.20
N ASN A 81 6.59 -15.97 3.46
CA ASN A 81 6.91 -16.67 2.21
C ASN A 81 5.77 -16.58 1.18
N ILE A 82 5.45 -15.36 0.76
CA ILE A 82 4.30 -15.11 -0.12
C ILE A 82 4.79 -14.48 -1.39
N THR A 83 4.32 -15.03 -2.51
CA THR A 83 4.65 -14.55 -3.85
C THR A 83 3.38 -14.12 -4.57
N ILE A 84 3.37 -12.87 -5.03
CA ILE A 84 2.31 -12.27 -5.83
C ILE A 84 2.90 -11.87 -7.18
N ASP A 85 2.35 -12.34 -8.29
CA ASP A 85 2.92 -12.13 -9.63
C ASP A 85 1.86 -11.91 -10.71
N ASP A 86 2.10 -11.04 -11.68
CA ASP A 86 1.16 -10.74 -12.80
C ASP A 86 -0.27 -10.43 -12.33
N ILE A 87 -0.41 -9.30 -11.62
CA ILE A 87 -1.73 -8.80 -11.16
C ILE A 87 -2.12 -7.55 -11.94
N ARG A 88 -3.31 -7.59 -12.54
CA ARG A 88 -3.94 -6.42 -13.15
C ARG A 88 -4.97 -5.85 -12.19
N VAL A 89 -4.81 -4.59 -11.83
CA VAL A 89 -5.72 -3.86 -10.95
C VAL A 89 -6.39 -2.73 -11.71
N PHE A 90 -7.70 -2.60 -11.57
CA PHE A 90 -8.42 -1.47 -12.17
C PHE A 90 -9.58 -1.01 -11.30
N ASP A 91 -9.93 0.28 -11.42
CA ASP A 91 -11.05 0.94 -10.75
C ASP A 91 -11.20 0.55 -9.26
N THR A 92 -10.09 0.68 -8.51
CA THR A 92 -9.96 0.16 -7.14
C THR A 92 -9.80 1.28 -6.11
N PHE A 93 -10.70 1.36 -5.12
CA PHE A 93 -10.83 2.57 -4.32
C PHE A 93 -9.63 2.90 -3.41
N ARG A 94 -9.13 1.92 -2.65
CA ARG A 94 -8.09 2.14 -1.63
C ARG A 94 -6.70 2.00 -2.23
N SER A 95 -6.15 0.80 -2.26
CA SER A 95 -4.75 0.54 -2.65
C SER A 95 -4.67 -0.57 -3.69
N ALA A 96 -3.72 -0.48 -4.61
CA ALA A 96 -3.35 -1.62 -5.43
C ALA A 96 -2.78 -2.75 -4.56
N ILE A 97 -1.83 -2.41 -3.68
CA ILE A 97 -1.26 -3.34 -2.68
C ILE A 97 -1.30 -2.69 -1.30
N ALA A 98 -1.86 -3.39 -0.32
CA ALA A 98 -1.84 -3.01 1.10
C ALA A 98 -1.17 -4.11 1.94
N ILE A 99 -0.18 -3.75 2.78
CA ILE A 99 0.53 -4.68 3.66
C ILE A 99 0.46 -4.15 5.09
N GLU A 100 -0.31 -4.81 5.94
CA GLU A 100 -0.66 -4.29 7.26
C GLU A 100 -0.36 -5.33 8.36
N SER A 101 0.55 -4.97 9.27
CA SER A 101 0.72 -5.67 10.54
C SER A 101 0.32 -4.74 11.66
N VAL A 102 -0.81 -5.01 12.32
CA VAL A 102 -1.35 -4.13 13.37
C VAL A 102 -1.75 -4.88 14.64
N ASP A 103 -1.83 -6.21 14.61
CA ASP A 103 -2.27 -7.02 15.77
C ASP A 103 -1.14 -7.88 16.38
N GLY A 104 0.11 -7.53 16.09
CA GLY A 104 1.29 -8.19 16.69
C GLY A 104 1.97 -9.26 15.84
N GLY A 105 1.40 -9.64 14.69
CA GLY A 105 1.98 -10.69 13.84
C GLY A 105 3.12 -10.22 12.94
N HIS A 106 3.84 -11.20 12.43
CA HIS A 106 5.07 -10.99 11.65
C HIS A 106 4.81 -11.16 10.16
N ILE A 107 5.20 -10.15 9.37
CA ILE A 107 5.16 -10.18 7.91
C ILE A 107 6.59 -10.27 7.41
N GLU A 108 6.92 -11.36 6.71
CA GLU A 108 8.28 -11.56 6.21
C GLU A 108 8.37 -12.31 4.88
N ASN A 109 9.41 -12.03 4.11
CA ASN A 109 9.72 -12.72 2.86
C ASN A 109 8.56 -12.65 1.85
N ILE A 110 8.17 -11.43 1.50
CA ILE A 110 7.10 -11.17 0.54
C ILE A 110 7.71 -10.70 -0.78
N ASN A 111 7.40 -11.40 -1.86
CA ASN A 111 7.84 -11.07 -3.21
C ASN A 111 6.63 -10.68 -4.05
N ILE A 112 6.60 -9.44 -4.53
CA ILE A 112 5.56 -8.91 -5.40
C ILE A 112 6.22 -8.52 -6.71
N ASN A 113 5.71 -9.04 -7.83
CA ASN A 113 6.27 -8.77 -9.13
C ASN A 113 5.18 -8.53 -10.18
N ASN A 114 5.50 -7.72 -11.20
CA ASN A 114 4.66 -7.52 -12.37
C ASN A 114 3.22 -7.09 -12.01
N ILE A 115 3.08 -5.88 -11.45
CA ILE A 115 1.79 -5.30 -11.10
C ILE A 115 1.45 -4.16 -12.06
N ILE A 116 0.29 -4.23 -12.71
CA ILE A 116 -0.22 -3.15 -13.55
C ILE A 116 -1.52 -2.66 -12.94
N ALA A 117 -1.53 -1.43 -12.42
CA ALA A 117 -2.70 -0.84 -11.80
C ALA A 117 -3.13 0.44 -12.50
N LYS A 118 -4.43 0.60 -12.75
CA LYS A 118 -5.01 1.82 -13.31
C LYS A 118 -6.21 2.25 -12.50
N ASN A 119 -6.37 3.55 -12.27
CA ASN A 119 -7.46 4.07 -11.47
C ASN A 119 -7.49 3.42 -10.07
N THR A 120 -6.42 3.63 -9.29
CA THR A 120 -6.37 3.20 -7.88
C THR A 120 -6.14 4.39 -6.96
N GLY A 121 -6.58 4.31 -5.70
CA GLY A 121 -6.45 5.42 -4.74
C GLY A 121 -5.00 5.72 -4.36
N ASN A 122 -4.16 4.68 -4.27
CA ASN A 122 -2.71 4.77 -4.16
C ASN A 122 -2.06 3.46 -4.67
N ALA A 123 -0.76 3.48 -4.95
CA ALA A 123 -0.07 2.27 -5.38
C ALA A 123 0.24 1.33 -4.20
N LEU A 124 0.87 1.85 -3.14
CA LEU A 124 1.34 1.07 -2.00
C LEU A 124 0.94 1.69 -0.67
N PHE A 125 0.36 0.88 0.20
CA PHE A 125 0.14 1.19 1.61
C PHE A 125 0.80 0.12 2.48
N ILE A 126 1.93 0.42 3.12
CA ILE A 126 2.63 -0.51 4.02
C ILE A 126 2.63 0.09 5.42
N ARG A 127 2.00 -0.62 6.36
CA ARG A 127 1.73 -0.11 7.70
C ARG A 127 2.08 -1.13 8.77
N LEU A 128 3.06 -0.81 9.62
CA LEU A 128 3.26 -1.46 10.91
C LEU A 128 2.60 -0.62 11.99
N GLY A 129 1.58 -1.13 12.66
CA GLY A 129 0.91 -0.50 13.81
C GLY A 129 0.82 -1.43 15.01
N HIS A 130 0.07 -1.01 16.02
CA HIS A 130 -0.17 -1.75 17.25
C HIS A 130 -1.58 -1.45 17.77
N ARG A 131 -2.58 -1.94 17.04
CA ARG A 131 -3.99 -1.94 17.41
C ARG A 131 -4.27 -2.96 18.51
N ALA A 132 -3.62 -4.13 18.44
CA ALA A 132 -3.75 -5.22 19.40
C ALA A 132 -2.45 -6.04 19.51
N GLY A 133 -2.50 -7.13 20.28
CA GLY A 133 -1.35 -7.99 20.60
C GLY A 133 -0.56 -7.50 21.82
N GLU A 134 0.31 -8.35 22.38
CA GLU A 134 1.13 -7.98 23.55
C GLU A 134 2.27 -7.01 23.19
N ARG A 135 2.75 -7.09 21.95
CA ARG A 135 3.81 -6.23 21.40
C ARG A 135 3.54 -5.93 19.92
N PRO A 136 4.09 -4.84 19.36
CA PRO A 136 4.03 -4.60 17.92
C PRO A 136 4.64 -5.77 17.15
N GLY A 137 4.05 -6.04 15.98
CA GLY A 137 4.54 -7.05 15.05
C GLY A 137 5.79 -6.57 14.31
N THR A 138 6.07 -7.19 13.17
CA THR A 138 7.17 -6.76 12.30
C THR A 138 6.77 -6.83 10.83
N ILE A 139 7.34 -5.96 10.00
CA ILE A 139 7.31 -6.06 8.54
C ILE A 139 8.74 -6.05 8.04
N LYS A 140 9.19 -7.17 7.47
CA LYS A 140 10.58 -7.38 7.08
C LYS A 140 10.72 -8.02 5.70
N ASN A 141 11.78 -7.68 4.97
CA ASN A 141 12.16 -8.35 3.73
C ASN A 141 11.01 -8.42 2.69
N ILE A 142 10.60 -7.25 2.21
CA ILE A 142 9.56 -7.10 1.18
C ILE A 142 10.24 -6.64 -0.10
N SER A 143 10.11 -7.41 -1.17
CA SER A 143 10.62 -7.05 -2.50
C SER A 143 9.44 -6.80 -3.43
N ILE A 144 9.33 -5.60 -3.99
CA ILE A 144 8.33 -5.24 -5.00
C ILE A 144 9.07 -4.83 -6.27
N LYS A 145 8.79 -5.53 -7.37
CA LYS A 145 9.48 -5.30 -8.64
C LYS A 145 8.51 -5.15 -9.80
N ASN A 146 8.90 -4.37 -10.81
CA ASN A 146 8.19 -4.24 -12.07
C ASN A 146 6.71 -3.86 -11.85
N MET A 147 6.48 -2.66 -11.32
CA MET A 147 5.14 -2.17 -11.01
C MET A 147 4.87 -0.88 -11.77
N THR A 148 3.74 -0.81 -12.47
CA THR A 148 3.28 0.38 -13.18
C THR A 148 1.90 0.76 -12.68
N VAL A 149 1.75 1.99 -12.16
CA VAL A 149 0.50 2.45 -11.55
C VAL A 149 0.09 3.83 -12.07
N GLU A 150 -1.19 4.01 -12.42
CA GLU A 150 -1.81 5.30 -12.74
C GLU A 150 -2.85 5.68 -11.68
N ILE A 151 -2.61 6.80 -10.99
CA ILE A 151 -3.50 7.37 -9.97
C ILE A 151 -4.35 8.48 -10.62
N PRO A 152 -5.70 8.46 -10.51
CA PRO A 152 -6.55 9.49 -11.09
C PRO A 152 -6.67 10.69 -10.15
N PHE A 153 -7.02 11.87 -10.70
CA PHE A 153 -7.26 13.07 -9.90
C PHE A 153 -8.51 12.97 -9.02
N GLY A 154 -9.58 12.39 -9.59
CA GLY A 154 -10.82 12.16 -8.88
C GLY A 154 -10.84 10.79 -8.21
N ARG A 155 -12.06 10.33 -7.90
CA ARG A 155 -12.25 9.01 -7.35
C ARG A 155 -11.76 7.91 -8.32
N PRO A 156 -10.93 6.96 -7.87
CA PRO A 156 -10.47 5.84 -8.69
C PRO A 156 -11.60 4.89 -9.13
N ASP A 157 -12.67 4.81 -8.36
CA ASP A 157 -13.82 3.97 -8.60
C ASP A 157 -14.99 4.74 -9.25
N ILE A 158 -14.72 5.85 -9.96
CA ILE A 158 -15.80 6.68 -10.55
C ILE A 158 -16.64 5.92 -11.58
N ASN A 159 -15.99 5.05 -12.36
CA ASN A 159 -16.60 4.17 -13.36
C ASN A 159 -17.03 2.82 -12.76
N TYR A 160 -16.90 2.65 -11.45
CA TYR A 160 -17.34 1.48 -10.72
C TYR A 160 -18.64 1.82 -9.99
N ASP A 161 -19.70 1.09 -10.32
CA ASP A 161 -21.06 1.31 -9.81
C ASP A 161 -21.22 1.01 -8.30
N LEU A 162 -20.25 0.32 -7.70
CA LEU A 162 -20.19 0.06 -6.25
C LEU A 162 -19.01 0.86 -5.71
N ARG A 163 -19.29 2.03 -5.17
CA ARG A 163 -18.24 2.95 -4.71
C ARG A 163 -17.85 2.62 -3.28
N GLY A 164 -16.55 2.73 -2.99
CA GLY A 164 -16.04 2.71 -1.63
C GLY A 164 -16.59 3.88 -0.79
N PRO A 165 -16.53 3.79 0.54
CA PRO A 165 -16.92 4.90 1.40
C PRO A 165 -16.04 6.12 1.15
N GLU A 166 -16.63 7.31 1.01
CA GLU A 166 -15.83 8.53 0.84
C GLU A 166 -15.02 8.86 2.08
N VAL A 167 -13.88 9.50 1.86
CA VAL A 167 -13.06 10.07 2.91
C VAL A 167 -13.73 11.38 3.38
N ASP A 168 -13.87 11.56 4.69
CA ASP A 168 -14.69 12.62 5.30
C ASP A 168 -13.90 13.91 5.63
N PHE A 169 -12.75 14.12 4.98
CA PHE A 169 -11.90 15.29 5.16
C PHE A 169 -11.27 15.76 3.85
N PHE A 170 -10.81 17.02 3.82
CA PHE A 170 -10.09 17.57 2.67
C PHE A 170 -8.67 17.00 2.56
N HIS A 171 -8.31 16.55 1.37
CA HIS A 171 -6.99 16.00 1.08
C HIS A 171 -6.58 16.28 -0.37
N ASN A 172 -5.28 16.31 -0.63
CA ASN A 172 -4.74 16.21 -1.99
C ASN A 172 -4.68 14.73 -2.41
N PRO A 173 -4.35 14.40 -3.68
CA PRO A 173 -4.16 13.01 -4.10
C PRO A 173 -3.18 12.28 -3.17
N PHE A 174 -3.56 11.08 -2.74
CA PHE A 174 -2.82 10.30 -1.75
C PHE A 174 -1.53 9.72 -2.36
N PRO A 175 -0.37 9.90 -1.72
CA PRO A 175 0.86 9.23 -2.11
C PRO A 175 0.82 7.75 -1.71
N SER A 176 1.84 7.01 -2.12
CA SER A 176 2.17 5.75 -1.47
C SER A 176 2.77 6.00 -0.09
N SER A 177 2.54 5.12 0.88
CA SER A 177 3.12 5.25 2.22
C SER A 177 3.74 3.96 2.75
N ILE A 178 4.86 4.10 3.45
CA ILE A 178 5.61 3.02 4.12
C ILE A 178 5.92 3.51 5.52
N THR A 179 5.12 3.09 6.51
CA THR A 179 5.11 3.71 7.84
C THR A 179 5.18 2.70 8.99
N GLY A 180 6.27 2.76 9.74
CA GLY A 180 6.40 2.14 11.06
C GLY A 180 5.73 2.98 12.15
N ILE A 181 6.08 2.70 13.41
CA ILE A 181 5.67 3.50 14.57
C ILE A 181 6.92 3.90 15.36
N PRO A 182 6.84 4.92 16.23
CA PRO A 182 7.98 5.33 17.04
C PRO A 182 8.59 4.14 17.81
N GLY A 183 9.89 3.91 17.60
CA GLY A 183 10.64 2.80 18.20
C GLY A 183 10.54 1.46 17.47
N TYR A 184 9.63 1.28 16.51
CA TYR A 184 9.47 0.03 15.75
C TYR A 184 9.48 0.30 14.25
N TYR A 185 10.52 -0.20 13.61
CA TYR A 185 10.81 0.11 12.22
C TYR A 185 10.27 -0.97 11.27
N ILE A 186 9.77 -0.54 10.11
CA ILE A 186 9.66 -1.43 8.95
C ILE A 186 11.07 -1.62 8.37
N GLU A 187 11.48 -2.85 8.08
CA GLU A 187 12.88 -3.13 7.72
C GLU A 187 13.02 -3.87 6.38
N GLY A 188 13.90 -3.41 5.50
CA GLY A 188 14.26 -4.14 4.28
C GLY A 188 13.14 -4.15 3.24
N ILE A 189 12.66 -2.96 2.85
CA ILE A 189 11.76 -2.80 1.71
C ILE A 189 12.60 -2.48 0.47
N HIS A 190 12.49 -3.31 -0.56
CA HIS A 190 13.18 -3.11 -1.83
C HIS A 190 12.17 -2.89 -2.96
N LEU A 191 12.19 -1.69 -3.52
CA LEU A 191 11.40 -1.29 -4.67
C LEU A 191 12.31 -1.18 -5.89
N GLU A 192 12.08 -2.00 -6.92
CA GLU A 192 12.89 -2.03 -8.14
C GLU A 192 12.03 -1.94 -9.42
N ASN A 193 12.38 -1.07 -10.36
CA ASN A 193 11.63 -0.87 -11.61
C ASN A 193 10.15 -0.50 -11.34
N ILE A 194 9.95 0.59 -10.62
CA ILE A 194 8.61 1.09 -10.26
C ILE A 194 8.31 2.33 -11.08
N GLU A 195 7.15 2.39 -11.73
CA GLU A 195 6.63 3.58 -12.40
C GLU A 195 5.26 3.95 -11.82
N ILE A 196 5.12 5.16 -11.26
CA ILE A 196 3.83 5.65 -10.76
C ILE A 196 3.55 7.02 -11.37
N THR A 197 2.39 7.16 -12.00
CA THR A 197 1.89 8.43 -12.54
C THR A 197 0.82 9.00 -11.62
N TYR A 198 1.08 10.19 -11.11
CA TYR A 198 0.16 10.95 -10.25
C TYR A 198 -0.48 12.10 -11.04
N PRO A 199 -1.70 12.49 -10.66
CA PRO A 199 -2.43 13.54 -11.37
C PRO A 199 -1.89 14.94 -11.04
N GLY A 200 -1.22 15.11 -9.90
CA GLY A 200 -0.83 16.41 -9.36
C GLY A 200 -2.02 17.27 -8.98
N ARG A 201 -1.96 18.58 -9.29
CA ARG A 201 -2.98 19.60 -8.97
C ARG A 201 -3.24 19.77 -7.47
N ALA A 202 -2.33 19.34 -6.61
CA ALA A 202 -2.45 19.59 -5.19
C ALA A 202 -2.44 21.11 -4.91
N THR A 203 -3.22 21.53 -3.91
CA THR A 203 -3.28 22.93 -3.50
C THR A 203 -3.15 23.04 -1.98
N LYS A 204 -2.43 24.07 -1.51
CA LYS A 204 -2.31 24.33 -0.06
C LYS A 204 -3.63 24.73 0.59
N GLY A 205 -4.57 25.25 -0.20
CA GLY A 205 -5.91 25.62 0.27
C GLY A 205 -6.83 24.42 0.51
N MET A 206 -6.58 23.29 -0.17
CA MET A 206 -7.28 22.03 0.08
C MET A 206 -6.79 21.40 1.38
N ALA A 207 -5.48 21.15 1.47
CA ALA A 207 -4.81 20.66 2.66
C ALA A 207 -3.31 20.93 2.56
N TYR A 208 -2.64 21.11 3.70
CA TYR A 208 -1.21 21.41 3.71
C TYR A 208 -0.53 21.02 5.03
N ILE A 209 0.51 20.19 4.94
CA ILE A 209 1.49 19.99 6.02
C ILE A 209 2.82 20.62 5.58
N PRO A 210 3.31 21.66 6.27
CA PRO A 210 4.59 22.25 5.93
C PRO A 210 5.75 21.36 6.39
N LEU A 211 6.84 21.40 5.64
CA LEU A 211 8.01 20.55 5.84
C LEU A 211 8.74 20.77 7.18
N ASN A 212 8.51 21.92 7.83
CA ASN A 212 9.05 22.21 9.16
C ASN A 212 8.12 21.76 10.32
N ARG A 213 6.97 21.15 10.01
CA ARG A 213 6.01 20.60 10.99
C ARG A 213 5.56 19.20 10.60
N LEU A 214 6.49 18.35 10.15
CA LEU A 214 6.20 16.95 9.79
C LEU A 214 5.62 16.14 10.95
N ASN A 215 5.90 16.55 12.20
CA ASN A 215 5.26 16.01 13.40
C ASN A 215 3.74 16.24 13.48
N GLN A 216 3.15 17.03 12.57
CA GLN A 216 1.68 17.14 12.42
C GLN A 216 1.07 15.92 11.75
N VAL A 217 1.87 15.11 11.03
CA VAL A 217 1.40 13.81 10.55
C VAL A 217 1.19 12.90 11.76
N PRO A 218 -0.06 12.49 12.06
CA PRO A 218 -0.36 11.73 13.26
C PRO A 218 0.25 10.32 13.22
N GLU A 219 0.70 9.80 14.36
CA GLU A 219 1.30 8.46 14.42
C GLU A 219 0.28 7.32 14.24
N HIS A 220 -0.96 7.55 14.71
CA HIS A 220 -2.07 6.60 14.67
C HIS A 220 -1.66 5.14 14.95
N ILE A 221 -0.95 4.95 16.07
CA ILE A 221 -0.34 3.67 16.46
C ILE A 221 -1.40 2.56 16.54
N ASN A 222 -2.53 2.83 17.19
CA ASN A 222 -3.56 1.84 17.50
C ASN A 222 -4.86 2.00 16.69
N LYS A 223 -4.84 2.81 15.63
CA LYS A 223 -6.03 3.03 14.79
C LYS A 223 -6.13 1.97 13.70
N TYR A 224 -7.33 1.84 13.14
CA TYR A 224 -7.56 0.97 11.99
C TYR A 224 -6.66 1.39 10.83
N PRO A 225 -5.87 0.48 10.23
CA PRO A 225 -4.99 0.82 9.13
C PRO A 225 -5.79 1.02 7.85
N GLU A 226 -5.63 2.17 7.23
CA GLU A 226 -6.21 2.47 5.92
C GLU A 226 -5.39 3.56 5.23
N PHE A 227 -5.35 3.57 3.90
CA PHE A 227 -4.46 4.47 3.14
C PHE A 227 -4.65 5.97 3.42
N SER A 228 -5.85 6.36 3.85
CA SER A 228 -6.22 7.73 4.19
C SER A 228 -5.98 8.08 5.67
N MET A 229 -5.56 7.13 6.51
CA MET A 229 -5.55 7.29 7.96
C MET A 229 -4.74 8.49 8.46
N PHE A 230 -3.74 8.95 7.70
CA PHE A 230 -2.87 10.07 8.08
C PHE A 230 -3.42 11.45 7.70
N GLY A 231 -4.56 11.51 7.03
CA GLY A 231 -5.04 12.77 6.47
C GLY A 231 -4.21 13.20 5.26
N GLU A 232 -3.87 14.49 5.21
CA GLU A 232 -2.91 15.02 4.24
C GLU A 232 -1.52 14.48 4.51
N LEU A 233 -0.82 14.07 3.46
CA LEU A 233 0.59 13.71 3.53
C LEU A 233 1.45 14.77 2.82
N PRO A 234 2.65 15.10 3.35
CA PRO A 234 3.47 16.21 2.87
C PRO A 234 4.20 15.92 1.56
N SER A 235 4.03 14.73 0.96
CA SER A 235 4.63 14.29 -0.30
C SER A 235 3.55 13.84 -1.29
N TRP A 236 3.83 13.88 -2.59
CA TRP A 236 2.91 13.37 -3.61
C TRP A 236 3.22 11.95 -4.11
N GLY A 237 4.46 11.48 -3.94
CA GLY A 237 4.90 10.17 -4.41
C GLY A 237 4.99 9.13 -3.30
N PHE A 238 5.99 9.28 -2.42
CA PHE A 238 6.21 8.41 -1.27
C PHE A 238 6.35 9.19 0.03
N TYR A 239 5.59 8.79 1.04
CA TYR A 239 5.85 9.15 2.43
C TYR A 239 6.38 7.93 3.19
N ILE A 240 7.64 8.00 3.61
CA ILE A 240 8.34 6.90 4.30
C ILE A 240 8.68 7.36 5.70
N ARG A 241 8.24 6.63 6.72
CA ARG A 241 8.42 7.01 8.12
C ARG A 241 8.76 5.82 9.00
N HIS A 242 9.67 5.99 9.97
CA HIS A 242 10.07 4.94 10.90
C HIS A 242 10.45 3.66 10.15
N ALA A 243 11.46 3.76 9.29
CA ALA A 243 11.88 2.65 8.44
C ALA A 243 13.40 2.43 8.44
N LYS A 244 13.83 1.21 8.12
CA LYS A 244 15.25 0.86 7.96
C LYS A 244 15.49 0.10 6.69
N ASN A 245 16.68 0.29 6.10
CA ASN A 245 17.15 -0.46 4.95
C ASN A 245 16.16 -0.37 3.77
N ILE A 246 15.74 0.85 3.43
CA ILE A 246 14.82 1.12 2.34
C ILE A 246 15.62 1.30 1.06
N LYS A 247 15.40 0.42 0.08
CA LYS A 247 16.08 0.49 -1.22
C LYS A 247 15.08 0.86 -2.32
N LEU A 248 15.34 1.98 -2.98
CA LEU A 248 14.62 2.42 -4.18
C LEU A 248 15.59 2.38 -5.36
N LYS A 249 15.32 1.52 -6.35
CA LYS A 249 16.15 1.37 -7.54
C LYS A 249 15.32 1.47 -8.81
N ASN A 250 15.71 2.34 -9.73
CA ASN A 250 14.98 2.55 -10.98
C ASN A 250 13.50 2.87 -10.72
N VAL A 251 13.24 3.88 -9.90
CA VAL A 251 11.89 4.34 -9.56
C VAL A 251 11.59 5.63 -10.30
N LYS A 252 10.51 5.61 -11.08
CA LYS A 252 10.07 6.72 -11.91
C LYS A 252 8.71 7.23 -11.44
N LEU A 253 8.71 8.43 -10.88
CA LEU A 253 7.50 9.11 -10.45
C LEU A 253 7.17 10.21 -11.45
N LYS A 254 5.96 10.19 -11.97
CA LYS A 254 5.48 11.14 -12.98
C LYS A 254 4.35 11.98 -12.41
N LEU A 255 4.25 13.21 -12.89
CA LEU A 255 3.11 14.09 -12.66
C LEU A 255 2.50 14.47 -14.00
N THR A 256 1.16 14.42 -14.08
CA THR A 256 0.42 14.98 -15.21
C THR A 256 0.33 16.50 -15.11
N GLU A 257 0.18 17.02 -13.89
CA GLU A 257 0.12 18.45 -13.58
C GLU A 257 1.01 18.79 -12.36
N PRO A 258 1.40 20.06 -12.15
CA PRO A 258 2.23 20.44 -11.01
C PRO A 258 1.59 20.14 -9.65
N ASP A 259 2.41 19.83 -8.62
CA ASP A 259 1.91 19.44 -7.28
C ASP A 259 2.39 20.28 -6.08
N TYR A 260 3.26 21.28 -6.07
CA TYR A 260 3.76 21.90 -4.79
C TYR A 260 4.49 20.99 -3.77
N ARG A 261 4.04 19.77 -3.43
CA ARG A 261 4.73 18.86 -2.51
C ARG A 261 6.02 18.30 -3.17
N PRO A 262 7.02 17.88 -2.39
CA PRO A 262 8.12 17.04 -2.87
C PRO A 262 7.62 15.62 -3.25
N ALA A 263 8.39 14.92 -4.07
CA ALA A 263 8.05 13.57 -4.49
C ALA A 263 8.17 12.55 -3.36
N ILE A 264 9.27 12.62 -2.61
CA ILE A 264 9.61 11.67 -1.57
C ILE A 264 9.95 12.42 -0.29
N ILE A 265 9.33 12.00 0.81
CA ILE A 265 9.74 12.40 2.16
C ILE A 265 10.11 11.14 2.93
N MET A 266 11.26 11.18 3.59
CA MET A 266 11.77 10.17 4.50
C MET A 266 11.95 10.80 5.88
N ASP A 267 11.23 10.30 6.88
CA ASP A 267 11.24 10.81 8.26
C ASP A 267 11.57 9.68 9.26
N ASP A 268 12.70 9.78 9.97
CA ASP A 268 13.25 8.68 10.78
C ASP A 268 13.45 7.41 9.95
N VAL A 269 14.21 7.56 8.85
CA VAL A 269 14.62 6.48 7.96
C VAL A 269 16.12 6.26 8.08
N LYS A 270 16.55 5.00 8.23
CA LYS A 270 17.97 4.66 8.42
C LYS A 270 18.44 3.65 7.39
N GLY A 271 19.52 3.93 6.69
CA GLY A 271 20.10 3.00 5.73
C GLY A 271 19.34 2.97 4.41
N GLU A 272 18.89 4.13 3.94
CA GLU A 272 18.29 4.30 2.62
C GLU A 272 19.32 4.13 1.50
N SER A 273 18.91 3.48 0.40
CA SER A 273 19.70 3.28 -0.81
C SER A 273 18.88 3.75 -2.00
N LEU A 274 19.27 4.87 -2.59
CA LEU A 274 18.53 5.54 -3.67
C LEU A 274 19.34 5.49 -4.96
N GLU A 275 18.90 4.71 -5.93
CA GLU A 275 19.60 4.47 -7.19
C GLU A 275 18.64 4.73 -8.36
N GLN A 276 19.03 5.56 -9.33
CA GLN A 276 18.25 5.80 -10.55
C GLN A 276 16.80 6.23 -10.26
N LEU A 277 16.62 7.35 -9.54
CA LEU A 277 15.31 7.93 -9.32
C LEU A 277 15.00 8.99 -10.38
N PHE A 278 13.80 8.95 -10.93
CA PHE A 278 13.35 9.85 -11.99
C PHE A 278 12.11 10.61 -11.56
N PHE A 279 12.15 11.94 -11.66
CA PHE A 279 11.07 12.86 -11.31
C PHE A 279 10.85 13.86 -12.46
N PRO A 280 9.73 14.61 -12.48
CA PRO A 280 9.56 15.73 -13.40
C PRO A 280 10.66 16.79 -13.23
N LEU A 281 11.18 17.32 -14.35
CA LEU A 281 12.38 18.18 -14.40
C LEU A 281 12.18 19.59 -13.78
N ASP A 282 10.94 20.00 -13.56
CA ASP A 282 10.56 21.38 -13.23
C ASP A 282 10.60 21.69 -11.73
N LYS A 283 10.80 20.70 -10.86
CA LYS A 283 10.83 20.92 -9.41
C LYS A 283 12.21 20.76 -8.78
N ARG A 284 12.66 21.78 -8.06
CA ARG A 284 13.81 21.71 -7.14
C ARG A 284 13.45 20.85 -5.93
N GLU A 285 14.42 20.11 -5.39
CA GLU A 285 14.32 19.32 -4.15
C GLU A 285 13.13 18.33 -4.10
N GLN A 286 13.22 17.23 -4.84
CA GLN A 286 12.18 16.19 -4.88
C GLN A 286 12.28 15.14 -3.77
N ILE A 287 13.39 15.09 -3.05
CA ILE A 287 13.63 14.14 -1.97
C ILE A 287 14.00 14.94 -0.73
N ILE A 288 13.28 14.71 0.36
CA ILE A 288 13.52 15.35 1.65
C ILE A 288 13.73 14.26 2.68
N ILE A 289 14.83 14.35 3.41
CA ILE A 289 15.22 13.38 4.43
C ILE A 289 15.37 14.14 5.76
N VAL A 290 14.67 13.69 6.80
CA VAL A 290 14.67 14.30 8.13
C VAL A 290 14.80 13.24 9.21
N ASN A 291 15.35 13.63 10.37
CA ASN A 291 15.45 12.79 11.57
C ASN A 291 16.18 11.44 11.36
N ASN A 292 17.18 11.39 10.47
CA ASN A 292 18.03 10.20 10.23
C ASN A 292 18.80 9.74 11.48
#